data_AF-Q2N181-F1
#
_entry.id   AF-Q2N181-F1
#
_cell.length_a   1.000
_cell.length_b   1.000
_cell.length_c   1.000
_cell.angle_alpha   90.00
_cell.angle_beta   90.00
_cell.angle_gamma   90.00
#
_symmetry.space_group_name_H-M   'P 1'
#
loop_
_entity.id
_entity.type
_entity.pdbx_description
1 polymer ?
#
loop_
_entity_poly.entity_id
_entity_poly.type
_entity_poly.pdbx_seq_one_letter_code
_entity_poly.pdbx_strand_id
1 'polypeptide(L)'
;LGPQRIHTVRTRGGNKKYRALRLDHGNFAWGSECCARKTRIIDVVYNASNNELVRTKTLVKNAVVTIDATPFRTWYETHYALPLGRKKASKLTEEEEARINKKRSKKLMKKYELRKKHAKVEPVLEDEFMTGRVLACIASRPGQCGRCDGYIL
;
A
#
# COMPACT_ATOMS: atom_id res chain seq x y z
N LEU A 1 6.28 -6.60 14.19
CA LEU A 1 6.87 -5.94 12.99
C LEU A 1 8.39 -5.96 13.09
N GLY A 2 9.11 -6.08 11.97
CA GLY A 2 10.57 -6.00 11.97
C GLY A 2 11.21 -6.74 10.78
N PRO A 3 12.56 -6.81 10.74
CA PRO A 3 13.29 -7.44 9.65
C PRO A 3 12.78 -8.85 9.36
N GLN A 4 12.57 -9.14 8.07
CA GLN A 4 11.95 -10.37 7.60
C GLN A 4 12.62 -11.62 8.19
N ARG A 5 11.83 -12.42 8.91
CA ARG A 5 12.23 -13.74 9.44
C ARG A 5 11.09 -14.73 9.23
N ILE A 6 11.32 -15.72 8.39
CA ILE A 6 10.35 -16.76 8.03
C ILE A 6 11.01 -18.13 8.22
N HIS A 7 10.35 -19.02 8.96
CA HIS A 7 10.78 -20.42 9.10
C HIS A 7 9.93 -21.34 8.23
N THR A 8 10.57 -22.29 7.56
CA THR A 8 9.87 -23.33 6.80
C THR A 8 9.55 -24.51 7.70
N VAL A 9 8.33 -25.04 7.61
CA VAL A 9 7.87 -26.20 8.38
C VAL A 9 7.37 -27.26 7.41
N ARG A 10 7.90 -28.49 7.51
CA ARG A 10 7.37 -29.65 6.79
C ARG A 10 6.05 -30.09 7.42
N THR A 11 5.04 -30.33 6.61
CA THR A 11 3.72 -30.77 7.06
C THR A 11 3.39 -32.16 6.53
N ARG A 12 2.24 -32.71 6.93
CA ARG A 12 1.71 -33.99 6.43
C ARG A 12 1.72 -34.02 4.90
N GLY A 13 2.08 -35.18 4.34
CA GLY A 13 2.19 -35.38 2.88
C GLY A 13 3.45 -34.77 2.26
N GLY A 14 4.45 -34.37 3.07
CA GLY A 14 5.70 -33.82 2.55
C GLY A 14 5.62 -32.36 2.07
N ASN A 15 4.46 -31.72 2.19
CA ASN A 15 4.26 -30.31 1.85
C ASN A 15 5.02 -29.37 2.79
N LYS A 16 5.14 -28.09 2.41
CA LYS A 16 5.80 -27.04 3.19
C LYS A 16 4.83 -25.92 3.54
N LYS A 17 5.00 -25.36 4.73
CA LYS A 17 4.37 -24.10 5.17
C LYS A 17 5.44 -23.11 5.61
N TYR A 18 5.09 -21.82 5.55
CA TYR A 18 6.01 -20.73 5.85
C TYR A 18 5.46 -19.94 7.04
N ARG A 19 6.19 -19.97 8.16
CA ARG A 19 5.83 -19.29 9.41
C ARG A 19 6.56 -17.96 9.48
N ALA A 20 5.86 -16.88 9.15
CA ALA A 20 6.38 -15.55 9.39
C ALA A 20 6.43 -15.28 10.90
N LEU A 21 7.63 -15.04 11.42
CA LEU A 21 7.87 -14.59 12.79
C LEU A 21 8.00 -13.07 12.83
N ARG A 22 8.64 -12.49 11.81
CA ARG A 22 8.75 -11.04 11.61
C ARG A 22 8.59 -10.71 10.14
N LEU A 23 7.80 -9.68 9.88
CA LEU A 23 7.62 -9.05 8.59
C LEU A 23 7.49 -7.54 8.82
N ASP A 24 7.89 -6.77 7.82
CA ASP A 24 7.77 -5.33 7.75
C ASP A 24 7.27 -4.86 6.39
N HIS A 25 7.14 -5.75 5.39
CA HIS A 25 6.61 -5.45 4.07
C HIS A 25 5.53 -6.46 3.66
N GLY A 26 4.63 -6.00 2.81
CA GLY A 26 3.56 -6.81 2.21
C GLY A 26 3.20 -6.31 0.83
N ASN A 27 2.50 -7.12 0.03
CA ASN A 27 1.92 -6.68 -1.23
C ASN A 27 0.47 -6.27 -1.02
N PHE A 28 0.18 -4.98 -1.17
CA PHE A 28 -1.15 -4.43 -0.95
C PHE A 28 -1.76 -3.93 -2.25
N ALA A 29 -3.07 -4.12 -2.41
CA ALA A 29 -3.82 -3.70 -3.59
C ALA A 29 -4.69 -2.46 -3.31
N TRP A 30 -4.62 -1.48 -4.21
CA TRP A 30 -5.58 -0.40 -4.32
C TRP A 30 -6.67 -0.81 -5.31
N GLY A 31 -7.84 -1.20 -4.79
CA GLY A 31 -8.89 -1.84 -5.57
C GLY A 31 -9.51 -0.97 -6.66
N SER A 32 -9.81 0.29 -6.37
CA SER A 32 -10.45 1.21 -7.32
C SER A 32 -9.59 1.51 -8.55
N GLU A 33 -8.27 1.47 -8.38
CA GLU A 33 -7.27 1.78 -9.40
C GLU A 33 -6.61 0.53 -10.01
N CYS A 34 -7.02 -0.67 -9.57
CA CYS A 34 -6.44 -1.95 -9.98
C CYS A 34 -4.90 -1.97 -9.87
N CYS A 35 -4.34 -1.38 -8.81
CA CYS A 35 -2.90 -1.24 -8.62
C CYS A 35 -2.42 -2.02 -7.40
N ALA A 36 -1.47 -2.93 -7.55
CA ALA A 36 -0.82 -3.60 -6.42
C ALA A 36 0.64 -3.16 -6.28
N ARG A 37 1.06 -2.89 -5.04
CA ARG A 37 2.43 -2.48 -4.73
C ARG A 37 2.92 -3.15 -3.45
N LYS A 38 4.20 -3.52 -3.48
CA LYS A 38 4.94 -3.85 -2.27
C LYS A 38 5.14 -2.56 -1.47
N THR A 39 4.65 -2.55 -0.24
CA THR A 39 4.78 -1.41 0.66
C THR A 39 5.15 -1.87 2.06
N ARG A 40 5.70 -0.96 2.85
CA ARG A 40 6.09 -1.18 4.24
C ARG A 40 4.86 -1.09 5.13
N ILE A 41 4.74 -2.04 6.05
CA ILE A 41 3.75 -2.05 7.12
C ILE A 41 4.34 -1.23 8.27
N ILE A 42 3.64 -0.17 8.65
CA ILE A 42 4.10 0.77 9.66
C ILE A 42 3.61 0.34 11.03
N ASP A 43 2.31 0.06 11.14
CA ASP A 43 1.67 -0.22 12.43
C ASP A 43 0.42 -1.10 12.31
N VAL A 44 0.04 -1.76 13.39
CA VAL A 44 -1.26 -2.45 13.55
C VAL A 44 -2.17 -1.56 14.36
N VAL A 45 -3.33 -1.20 13.79
CA VAL A 45 -4.25 -0.20 14.37
C VAL A 45 -5.50 -0.84 14.95
N TYR A 46 -6.03 -1.89 14.30
CA TYR A 46 -7.24 -2.54 14.77
C TYR A 46 -7.23 -4.04 14.47
N ASN A 47 -7.87 -4.79 15.36
CA ASN A 47 -8.08 -6.23 15.21
C ASN A 47 -9.48 -6.58 15.71
N ALA A 48 -10.28 -7.22 14.87
CA ALA A 48 -11.66 -7.58 15.20
C ALA A 48 -11.77 -8.70 16.25
N SER A 49 -10.74 -9.52 16.43
CA SER A 49 -10.82 -10.72 17.26
C SER A 49 -10.26 -10.50 18.67
N ASN A 50 -9.20 -9.71 18.82
CA ASN A 50 -8.56 -9.49 20.12
C ASN A 50 -7.74 -8.19 20.13
N ASN A 51 -8.04 -7.30 21.08
CA ASN A 51 -7.36 -6.01 21.28
C ASN A 51 -5.88 -6.17 21.69
N GLU A 52 -5.50 -7.25 22.37
CA GLU A 52 -4.10 -7.51 22.74
C GLU A 52 -3.19 -7.68 21.52
N LEU A 53 -3.74 -8.13 20.40
CA LEU A 53 -2.99 -8.27 19.15
C LEU A 53 -2.62 -6.92 18.54
N VAL A 54 -3.41 -5.87 18.82
CA VAL A 54 -3.08 -4.48 18.47
C VAL A 54 -1.95 -3.98 19.35
N ARG A 55 -2.03 -4.21 20.67
CA ARG A 55 -0.98 -3.77 21.62
C ARG A 55 0.38 -4.41 21.30
N THR A 56 0.40 -5.69 20.95
CA THR A 56 1.63 -6.45 20.63
C THR A 56 2.08 -6.33 19.18
N LYS A 57 1.33 -5.63 18.32
CA LYS A 57 1.62 -5.45 16.89
C LYS A 57 1.73 -6.78 16.13
N THR A 58 0.80 -7.69 16.45
CA THR A 58 0.74 -9.04 15.86
C THR A 58 -0.01 -9.02 14.53
N LEU A 59 0.63 -9.52 13.47
CA LEU A 59 0.06 -9.57 12.12
C LEU A 59 -0.76 -10.84 11.92
N VAL A 60 -2.08 -10.69 11.75
CA VAL A 60 -3.01 -11.77 11.46
C VAL A 60 -3.95 -11.39 10.32
N LYS A 61 -4.63 -12.39 9.74
CA LYS A 61 -5.64 -12.14 8.71
C LYS A 61 -6.72 -11.20 9.27
N ASN A 62 -7.17 -10.27 8.46
CA ASN A 62 -8.21 -9.28 8.72
C ASN A 62 -7.85 -8.22 9.77
N ALA A 63 -6.58 -8.14 10.20
CA ALA A 63 -6.13 -7.01 10.98
C ALA A 63 -6.01 -5.76 10.08
N VAL A 64 -6.38 -4.61 10.63
CA VAL A 64 -6.23 -3.31 9.99
C VAL A 64 -4.87 -2.72 10.38
N VAL A 65 -4.10 -2.37 9.36
CA VAL A 65 -2.73 -1.86 9.48
C VAL A 65 -2.59 -0.54 8.75
N THR A 66 -1.68 0.31 9.21
CA THR A 66 -1.22 1.46 8.43
C THR A 66 -0.04 1.05 7.57
N ILE A 67 -0.09 1.35 6.29
CA ILE A 67 0.97 1.10 5.30
C ILE A 67 1.52 2.41 4.76
N ASP A 68 2.74 2.38 4.23
CA ASP A 68 3.33 3.51 3.54
C ASP A 68 2.59 3.80 2.22
N ALA A 69 2.16 5.04 2.04
CA ALA A 69 1.41 5.51 0.89
C ALA A 69 2.29 5.78 -0.36
N THR A 70 3.61 5.94 -0.16
CA THR A 70 4.54 6.41 -1.20
C THR A 70 4.52 5.58 -2.48
N PRO A 71 4.52 4.23 -2.45
CA PRO A 71 4.49 3.44 -3.68
C PRO A 71 3.24 3.67 -4.55
N PHE A 72 2.09 3.93 -3.91
CA PHE A 72 0.83 4.21 -4.59
C PHE A 72 0.77 5.64 -5.10
N ARG A 73 1.25 6.61 -4.31
CA ARG A 73 1.37 8.02 -4.73
C ARG A 73 2.26 8.16 -5.97
N THR A 74 3.44 7.53 -5.97
CA THR A 74 4.36 7.54 -7.13
C THR A 74 3.70 6.94 -8.37
N TRP A 75 2.93 5.86 -8.20
CA TRP A 75 2.17 5.27 -9.31
C TRP A 75 1.11 6.23 -9.83
N TYR A 76 0.34 6.85 -8.94
CA TYR A 76 -0.73 7.79 -9.29
C TYR A 76 -0.19 9.00 -10.04
N GLU A 77 0.88 9.63 -9.55
CA GLU A 77 1.55 10.76 -10.20
C GLU A 77 2.05 10.38 -11.61
N THR A 78 2.53 9.14 -11.78
CA THR A 78 2.99 8.65 -13.09
C THR A 78 1.83 8.31 -14.03
N HIS A 79 0.73 7.79 -13.49
CA HIS A 79 -0.43 7.32 -14.27
C HIS A 79 -1.31 8.47 -14.75
N TYR A 80 -1.58 9.43 -13.86
CA TYR A 80 -2.48 10.57 -14.09
C TYR A 80 -1.76 11.88 -14.38
N ALA A 81 -0.46 11.99 -14.08
CA ALA A 81 0.27 13.27 -14.15
C ALA A 81 -0.46 14.38 -13.36
N LEU A 82 -0.88 14.02 -12.14
CA LEU A 82 -1.50 14.89 -11.15
C LEU A 82 -0.86 14.62 -9.79
N PRO A 83 -0.68 15.64 -8.94
CA PRO A 83 -0.25 15.45 -7.57
C PRO A 83 -1.36 14.77 -6.74
N LEU A 84 -0.99 13.99 -5.73
CA LEU A 84 -1.89 13.37 -4.76
C LEU A 84 -1.35 13.55 -3.34
N GLY A 85 -2.24 13.80 -2.37
CA GLY A 85 -1.89 13.85 -0.94
C GLY A 85 -0.89 14.96 -0.60
N ARG A 86 -1.17 16.20 -1.04
CA ARG A 86 -0.32 17.35 -0.70
C ARG A 86 -1.13 18.49 -0.12
N LYS A 87 -0.51 19.20 0.82
CA LYS A 87 -0.98 20.52 1.23
C LYS A 87 -0.86 21.48 0.05
N LYS A 88 -1.92 22.24 -0.23
CA LYS A 88 -2.03 23.19 -1.36
C LYS A 88 -0.88 24.21 -1.46
N ALA A 89 -0.11 24.44 -0.40
CA ALA A 89 1.01 25.38 -0.35
C ALA A 89 2.42 24.73 -0.38
N SER A 90 2.54 23.40 -0.37
CA SER A 90 3.86 22.76 -0.41
C SER A 90 4.39 22.67 -1.84
N LYS A 91 5.62 23.14 -2.08
CA LYS A 91 6.30 22.95 -3.36
C LYS A 91 6.49 21.45 -3.64
N LEU A 92 6.41 21.07 -4.91
CA LEU A 92 6.78 19.73 -5.33
C LEU A 92 8.31 19.55 -5.25
N THR A 93 8.76 18.35 -4.93
CA THR A 93 10.19 18.03 -5.08
C THR A 93 10.51 17.92 -6.57
N GLU A 94 11.78 18.12 -6.92
CA GLU A 94 12.25 18.06 -8.32
C GLU A 94 11.89 16.73 -9.00
N GLU A 95 11.97 15.62 -8.26
CA GLU A 95 11.60 14.30 -8.78
C GLU A 95 10.11 14.21 -9.15
N GLU A 96 9.25 14.82 -8.35
CA GLU A 96 7.80 14.77 -8.53
C GLU A 96 7.37 15.71 -9.66
N GLU A 97 7.97 16.90 -9.74
CA GLU A 97 7.78 17.82 -10.87
C GLU A 97 8.24 17.16 -12.17
N ALA A 98 9.39 16.47 -12.17
CA ALA A 98 9.88 15.75 -13.34
C ALA A 98 8.93 14.63 -13.78
N ARG A 99 8.28 13.92 -12.85
CA ARG A 99 7.28 12.87 -13.18
C ARG A 99 6.00 13.47 -13.77
N ILE A 100 5.49 14.54 -13.17
CA ILE A 100 4.21 15.15 -13.55
C ILE A 100 4.36 15.94 -14.85
N ASN A 101 5.33 16.86 -14.91
CA ASN A 101 5.52 17.83 -16.00
C ASN A 101 6.41 17.33 -17.13
N LYS A 102 6.66 16.01 -17.22
CA LYS A 102 7.41 15.41 -18.32
C LYS A 102 6.84 15.84 -19.67
N LYS A 103 7.70 16.37 -20.55
CA LYS A 103 7.35 16.67 -21.96
C LYS A 103 6.95 15.36 -22.66
N ARG A 104 5.77 15.37 -23.28
CA ARG A 104 5.16 14.21 -23.95
C ARG A 104 4.69 14.61 -25.34
N SER A 105 4.61 13.66 -26.26
CA SER A 105 4.07 13.89 -27.60
C SER A 105 2.58 14.27 -27.54
N LYS A 106 2.07 14.96 -28.55
CA LYS A 106 0.65 15.40 -28.60
C LYS A 106 -0.34 14.25 -28.41
N LYS A 107 -0.08 13.08 -29.02
CA LYS A 107 -0.90 11.86 -28.88
C LYS A 107 -0.92 11.35 -27.43
N LEU A 108 0.23 11.38 -26.76
CA LEU A 108 0.36 10.94 -25.38
C LEU A 108 -0.30 11.94 -24.42
N MET A 109 -0.18 13.25 -24.66
CA MET A 109 -0.88 14.27 -23.86
C MET A 109 -2.40 14.06 -23.91
N LYS A 110 -2.98 13.84 -25.09
CA LYS A 110 -4.41 13.53 -25.24
C LYS A 110 -4.83 12.30 -24.42
N LYS A 111 -3.99 11.26 -24.35
CA LYS A 111 -4.23 10.07 -23.52
C LYS A 111 -4.28 10.42 -22.01
N TYR A 112 -3.36 11.26 -21.54
CA TYR A 112 -3.34 11.71 -20.14
C TYR A 112 -4.53 12.61 -19.81
N GLU A 113 -4.91 13.53 -20.69
CA GLU A 113 -6.11 14.38 -20.52
C GLU A 113 -7.38 13.55 -20.37
N LEU A 114 -7.52 12.47 -21.14
CA LEU A 114 -8.64 11.53 -20.98
C LEU A 114 -8.63 10.82 -19.62
N ARG A 115 -7.45 10.39 -19.13
CA ARG A 115 -7.33 9.77 -17.80
C ARG A 115 -7.65 10.74 -16.67
N LYS A 116 -7.21 11.99 -16.78
CA LYS A 116 -7.43 13.03 -15.76
C LYS A 116 -8.92 13.24 -15.44
N LYS A 117 -9.82 12.98 -16.39
CA LYS A 117 -11.28 13.05 -16.17
C LYS A 117 -11.78 12.07 -15.11
N HIS A 118 -11.08 10.95 -14.92
CA HIS A 118 -11.44 9.89 -13.97
C HIS A 118 -10.50 9.83 -12.76
N ALA A 119 -9.61 10.82 -12.60
CA ALA A 119 -8.60 10.85 -11.54
C ALA A 119 -9.14 11.38 -10.20
N LYS A 120 -10.46 11.32 -9.95
CA LYS A 120 -10.99 11.81 -8.68
C LYS A 120 -10.83 10.73 -7.62
N VAL A 121 -10.07 11.04 -6.57
CA VAL A 121 -9.93 10.18 -5.40
C VAL A 121 -10.95 10.62 -4.34
N GLU A 122 -11.39 9.67 -3.50
CA GLU A 122 -12.31 9.94 -2.41
C GLU A 122 -11.61 10.79 -1.33
N PRO A 123 -12.27 11.80 -0.72
CA PRO A 123 -11.60 12.75 0.17
C PRO A 123 -10.93 12.14 1.40
N VAL A 124 -11.53 11.12 2.04
CA VAL A 124 -10.92 10.45 3.20
C VAL A 124 -9.61 9.78 2.79
N LEU A 125 -9.59 9.13 1.63
CA LEU A 125 -8.37 8.55 1.09
C LEU A 125 -7.33 9.61 0.72
N GLU A 126 -7.73 10.77 0.19
CA GLU A 126 -6.80 11.90 -0.05
C GLU A 126 -6.14 12.40 1.25
N ASP A 127 -6.90 12.48 2.33
CA ASP A 127 -6.38 12.86 3.65
C ASP A 127 -5.37 11.84 4.18
N GLU A 128 -5.63 10.54 4.00
CA GLU A 128 -4.67 9.48 4.33
C GLU A 128 -3.37 9.61 3.52
N PHE A 129 -3.47 9.82 2.21
CA PHE A 129 -2.32 10.08 1.35
C PHE A 129 -1.53 11.32 1.78
N MET A 130 -2.20 12.35 2.30
CA MET A 130 -1.55 13.55 2.84
C MET A 130 -0.74 13.28 4.11
N THR A 131 -1.16 12.33 4.95
CA THR A 131 -0.35 11.89 6.11
C THR A 131 0.83 10.99 5.74
N GLY A 132 0.87 10.50 4.49
CA GLY A 132 1.85 9.53 4.00
C GLY A 132 1.58 8.09 4.45
N ARG A 133 0.42 7.84 5.08
CA ARG A 133 0.02 6.52 5.58
C ARG A 133 -1.41 6.23 5.18
N VAL A 134 -1.65 5.03 4.65
CA VAL A 134 -2.99 4.59 4.23
C VAL A 134 -3.39 3.38 5.05
N LEU A 135 -4.68 3.27 5.38
CA LEU A 135 -5.21 2.11 6.08
C LEU A 135 -5.43 0.94 5.11
N ALA A 136 -5.05 -0.25 5.55
CA ALA A 136 -5.19 -1.46 4.76
C ALA A 136 -5.60 -2.64 5.63
N CYS A 137 -6.34 -3.57 5.03
CA CYS A 137 -6.72 -4.83 5.65
C CYS A 137 -5.84 -5.97 5.13
N ILE A 138 -5.31 -6.80 6.04
CA ILE A 138 -4.54 -7.99 5.68
C ILE A 138 -5.49 -9.10 5.19
N ALA A 139 -5.35 -9.55 3.95
CA ALA A 139 -6.15 -10.63 3.38
C ALA A 139 -5.46 -12.00 3.49
N SER A 140 -4.13 -12.03 3.52
CA SER A 140 -3.34 -13.26 3.64
C SER A 140 -3.33 -13.82 5.07
N ARG A 141 -2.72 -15.00 5.24
CA ARG A 141 -2.45 -15.59 6.56
C ARG A 141 -0.93 -15.67 6.76
N PRO A 142 -0.29 -14.65 7.37
CA PRO A 142 1.17 -14.60 7.54
C PRO A 142 1.76 -15.86 8.21
N GLY A 143 1.04 -16.40 9.19
CA GLY A 143 1.43 -17.63 9.87
C GLY A 143 1.32 -18.90 9.04
N GLN A 144 0.78 -18.90 7.82
CA GLN A 144 0.64 -20.09 6.97
C GLN A 144 1.47 -19.97 5.68
N CYS A 145 1.37 -18.82 5.01
CA CYS A 145 2.04 -18.57 3.73
C CYS A 145 3.30 -17.72 3.85
N GLY A 146 3.63 -17.17 5.02
CA GLY A 146 4.80 -16.33 5.22
C GLY A 146 4.70 -14.95 4.58
N ARG A 147 3.52 -14.55 4.09
CA ARG A 147 3.26 -13.28 3.41
C ARG A 147 2.21 -12.46 4.14
N CYS A 148 2.32 -11.14 4.07
CA CYS A 148 1.38 -10.20 4.66
C CYS A 148 0.73 -9.33 3.58
N ASP A 149 -0.05 -9.97 2.71
CA ASP A 149 -0.69 -9.32 1.57
C ASP A 149 -2.10 -8.86 1.94
N GLY A 150 -2.59 -7.82 1.28
CA GLY A 150 -3.84 -7.18 1.64
C GLY A 150 -4.38 -6.21 0.60
N TYR A 151 -5.34 -5.39 1.01
CA TYR A 151 -5.92 -4.34 0.19
C TYR A 151 -6.15 -3.07 1.03
N ILE A 152 -6.05 -1.91 0.37
CA ILE A 152 -6.43 -0.61 0.93
C ILE A 152 -7.93 -0.63 1.20
N LEU A 153 -8.34 -0.13 2.37
CA LEU A 153 -9.73 -0.07 2.78
C LEU A 153 -10.57 0.87 1.89
#